data_AF-A0A8H2HUP3-F1
#
_entry.id   AF-A0A8H2HUP3-F1
#
_cell.length_a   1.000
_cell.length_b   1.000
_cell.length_c   1.000
_cell.angle_alpha   90.00
_cell.angle_beta   90.00
_cell.angle_gamma   90.00
#
_symmetry.space_group_name_H-M   'P 1'
#
loop_
_entity.id
_entity.type
_entity.pdbx_description
1 polymer ?
#
loop_
_entity_poly.entity_id
_entity_poly.type
_entity_poly.pdbx_seq_one_letter_code
_entity_poly.pdbx_strand_id
1 'polypeptide(L)'
;MALVLLEAAIVLTFECYIFGRFQATIPNGVRNDQGIVTDNRRPITTYLTLFIFAWLFQFVLVYDALRLKNTIQVFGLCIFNALMLLYSAIQIDQIREAVETASGGNTPDNPNNYDPKRLWRVIYPFLIAIPVVIGVITAFMSFVAWKLHDEFAWTIYKHISADLRMKRRYLIFQIYIALLKFDFFFFLGFTIQFLVILLTKNDIEFILTIVVIPVTILILLAASWFTRRENKIGATFVIILYFGGLSYFLFKLVRMYHGDKVSFYLIARRSLTIFAIITVILLIITIGVAIQCMLNFDKGLKQHVNRRKPTDPEDKHQMQDFNSGTNQINPPPRMEID
;
A
#
# COMPACT_ATOMS: atom_id res chain seq x y z
N MET A 1 2.39 10.15 13.75
CA MET A 1 3.63 10.53 13.06
C MET A 1 4.87 10.09 13.84
N ALA A 2 5.07 10.52 15.10
CA ALA A 2 6.26 10.15 15.88
C ALA A 2 6.54 8.64 15.94
N LEU A 3 5.51 7.81 16.18
CA LEU A 3 5.63 6.35 16.19
C LEU A 3 6.22 5.79 14.88
N VAL A 4 5.69 6.23 13.73
CA VAL A 4 6.14 5.78 12.40
C VAL A 4 7.54 6.28 12.07
N LEU A 5 7.92 7.48 12.52
CA LEU A 5 9.29 7.98 12.35
C LEU A 5 10.29 7.16 13.19
N LEU A 6 9.93 6.84 14.44
CA LEU A 6 10.74 6.00 15.30
C LEU A 6 10.92 4.60 14.70
N GLU A 7 9.82 4.02 14.22
CA GLU A 7 9.81 2.73 13.54
C GLU A 7 10.72 2.72 12.32
N ALA A 8 10.55 3.69 11.42
CA ALA A 8 11.35 3.82 10.21
C ALA A 8 12.84 4.00 10.55
N ALA A 9 13.19 4.81 11.55
CA ALA A 9 14.57 5.02 11.94
C ALA A 9 15.24 3.73 12.44
N ILE A 10 14.57 2.98 13.31
CA ILE A 10 15.11 1.73 13.88
C ILE A 10 15.19 0.64 12.81
N VAL A 11 14.08 0.39 12.09
CA VAL A 11 13.99 -0.68 11.09
C VAL A 11 14.95 -0.43 9.93
N LEU A 12 14.99 0.79 9.37
CA LEU A 12 15.90 1.08 8.27
C LEU A 12 17.38 1.01 8.67
N THR A 13 17.71 1.37 9.91
CA THR A 13 19.08 1.24 10.42
C THR A 13 19.49 -0.24 10.46
N PHE A 14 18.61 -1.12 10.95
CA PHE A 14 18.87 -2.56 10.99
C PHE A 14 18.95 -3.17 9.58
N GLU A 15 18.04 -2.79 8.68
CA GLU A 15 18.06 -3.23 7.28
C GLU A 15 19.33 -2.80 6.54
N CYS A 16 19.73 -1.53 6.66
CA CYS A 16 20.97 -1.02 6.08
C CYS A 16 22.21 -1.74 6.62
N TYR A 17 22.23 -2.05 7.92
CA TYR A 17 23.32 -2.82 8.53
C TYR A 17 23.37 -4.26 7.99
N ILE A 18 22.23 -4.96 7.93
CA ILE A 18 22.14 -6.32 7.38
C ILE A 18 22.61 -6.32 5.92
N PHE A 19 22.10 -5.39 5.12
CA PHE A 19 22.48 -5.20 3.71
C PHE A 19 23.99 -4.99 3.56
N GLY A 20 24.56 -4.04 4.33
CA GLY A 20 25.99 -3.73 4.27
C GLY A 20 26.87 -4.92 4.65
N ARG A 21 26.52 -5.66 5.71
CA ARG A 21 27.25 -6.86 6.14
C ARG A 21 27.16 -7.99 5.12
N PHE A 22 25.99 -8.20 4.52
CA PHE A 22 25.79 -9.21 3.50
C PHE A 22 26.57 -8.90 2.22
N GLN A 23 26.50 -7.64 1.75
CA GLN A 23 27.20 -7.18 0.56
C GLN A 23 28.73 -7.26 0.72
N ALA A 24 29.25 -6.94 1.92
CA ALA A 24 30.68 -6.99 2.21
C ALA A 24 31.24 -8.42 2.33
N THR A 25 30.40 -9.40 2.66
CA THR A 25 30.85 -10.77 2.98
C THR A 25 30.70 -11.73 1.80
N ILE A 26 29.77 -11.48 0.88
CA ILE A 26 29.51 -12.40 -0.23
C ILE A 26 30.46 -12.15 -1.41
N PRO A 27 31.19 -13.18 -1.88
CA PRO A 27 32.03 -13.09 -3.07
C PRO A 27 31.23 -12.70 -4.33
N ASN A 28 31.84 -11.94 -5.23
CA ASN A 28 31.26 -11.67 -6.53
C ASN A 28 31.27 -12.96 -7.37
N GLY A 29 30.13 -13.31 -7.99
CA GLY A 29 30.08 -14.36 -9.02
C GLY A 29 29.85 -15.79 -8.53
N VAL A 30 29.18 -15.98 -7.38
CA VAL A 30 28.74 -17.32 -6.93
C VAL A 30 27.90 -17.98 -8.02
N ARG A 31 28.28 -19.20 -8.39
CA ARG A 31 27.55 -20.04 -9.34
C ARG A 31 26.87 -21.16 -8.56
N ASN A 32 25.64 -21.51 -8.93
CA ASN A 32 25.00 -22.72 -8.39
C ASN A 32 25.69 -23.99 -8.92
N ASP A 33 25.26 -25.15 -8.43
CA ASP A 33 25.73 -26.48 -8.86
C ASP A 33 25.59 -26.74 -10.37
N GLN A 34 24.81 -25.91 -11.08
CA GLN A 34 24.59 -25.96 -12.52
C GLN A 34 25.45 -24.95 -13.31
N GLY A 35 26.37 -24.25 -12.65
CA GLY A 35 27.25 -23.25 -13.27
C GLY A 35 26.58 -21.91 -13.61
N ILE A 36 25.32 -21.70 -13.21
CA ILE A 36 24.57 -20.47 -13.42
C ILE A 36 24.93 -19.49 -12.31
N VAL A 37 25.27 -18.24 -12.67
CA VAL A 37 25.55 -17.17 -11.70
C VAL A 37 24.28 -16.92 -10.87
N THR A 38 24.29 -17.33 -9.61
CA THR A 38 23.24 -17.05 -8.65
C THR A 38 23.55 -15.74 -7.95
N ASP A 39 22.80 -14.71 -8.33
CA ASP A 39 22.90 -13.40 -7.70
C ASP A 39 22.11 -13.40 -6.38
N ASN A 40 22.67 -14.06 -5.36
CA ASN A 40 22.08 -14.21 -4.03
C ASN A 40 21.93 -12.87 -3.28
N ARG A 41 22.36 -11.76 -3.87
CA ARG A 41 22.16 -10.39 -3.37
C ARG A 41 20.79 -9.83 -3.67
N ARG A 42 20.08 -10.37 -4.66
CA ARG A 42 18.78 -9.85 -5.09
C ARG A 42 17.73 -9.86 -3.99
N PRO A 43 17.50 -10.94 -3.22
CA PRO A 43 16.47 -10.95 -2.18
C PRO A 43 16.67 -9.86 -1.13
N ILE A 44 17.89 -9.70 -0.63
CA ILE A 44 18.21 -8.71 0.41
C ILE A 44 18.11 -7.28 -0.12
N THR A 45 18.54 -7.05 -1.37
CA THR A 45 18.32 -5.77 -2.05
C THR A 45 16.83 -5.47 -2.20
N THR A 46 16.03 -6.48 -2.54
CA THR A 46 14.58 -6.38 -2.67
C THR A 46 13.91 -6.03 -1.34
N TYR A 47 14.28 -6.68 -0.24
CA TYR A 47 13.77 -6.38 1.09
C TYR A 47 14.08 -4.93 1.50
N LEU A 48 15.35 -4.52 1.42
CA LEU A 48 15.75 -3.15 1.75
C LEU A 48 14.98 -2.12 0.92
N THR A 49 14.89 -2.34 -0.40
CA THR A 49 14.17 -1.43 -1.31
C THR A 49 12.70 -1.34 -0.94
N LEU A 50 12.06 -2.47 -0.63
CA LEU A 50 10.65 -2.48 -0.24
C LEU A 50 10.43 -1.79 1.11
N PHE A 51 11.26 -2.04 2.12
CA PHE A 51 11.11 -1.38 3.42
C PHE A 51 11.29 0.13 3.31
N ILE A 52 12.26 0.61 2.53
CA ILE A 52 12.42 2.05 2.25
C ILE A 52 11.15 2.60 1.61
N PHE A 53 10.64 1.93 0.57
CA PHE A 53 9.42 2.36 -0.10
C PHE A 53 8.19 2.35 0.83
N ALA A 54 8.05 1.31 1.67
CA ALA A 54 6.97 1.15 2.64
C ALA A 54 6.97 2.28 3.67
N TRP A 55 8.11 2.62 4.26
CA TRP A 55 8.19 3.67 5.27
C TRP A 55 7.94 5.06 4.68
N LEU A 56 8.47 5.34 3.48
CA LEU A 56 8.18 6.59 2.77
C LEU A 56 6.68 6.71 2.48
N PHE A 57 6.07 5.65 1.97
CA PHE A 57 4.64 5.61 1.68
C PHE A 57 3.79 5.76 2.96
N GLN A 58 4.14 5.05 4.03
CA GLN A 58 3.44 5.12 5.31
C GLN A 58 3.52 6.50 5.93
N PHE A 59 4.68 7.16 5.87
CA PHE A 59 4.83 8.53 6.36
C PHE A 59 3.89 9.51 5.62
N VAL A 60 3.85 9.43 4.28
CA VAL A 60 2.94 10.25 3.45
C VAL A 60 1.48 9.98 3.80
N LEU A 61 1.10 8.71 3.97
CA LEU A 61 -0.27 8.34 4.33
C LEU A 61 -0.66 8.78 5.74
N VAL A 62 0.23 8.68 6.72
CA VAL A 62 -0.03 9.17 8.08
C VAL A 62 -0.26 10.67 8.06
N TYR A 63 0.57 11.41 7.32
CA TYR A 63 0.38 12.86 7.16
C TYR A 63 -0.98 13.18 6.51
N ASP A 64 -1.32 12.50 5.40
CA ASP A 64 -2.60 12.69 4.71
C ASP A 64 -3.81 12.35 5.61
N ALA A 65 -3.75 11.22 6.32
CA ALA A 65 -4.81 10.74 7.20
C ALA A 65 -5.07 11.71 8.36
N LEU A 66 -4.01 12.25 8.98
CA LEU A 66 -4.12 13.22 10.05
C LEU A 66 -4.59 14.59 9.56
N ARG A 67 -4.05 15.08 8.44
CA ARG A 67 -4.43 16.37 7.84
C ARG A 67 -5.91 16.37 7.43
N LEU A 68 -6.36 15.29 6.80
CA LEU A 68 -7.74 15.17 6.34
C LEU A 68 -8.70 14.74 7.46
N LYS A 69 -8.19 14.31 8.62
CA LYS A 69 -8.94 13.67 9.72
C LYS A 69 -9.74 12.46 9.20
N ASN A 70 -9.08 11.63 8.38
CA ASN A 70 -9.70 10.48 7.73
C ASN A 70 -9.46 9.20 8.56
N THR A 71 -10.46 8.82 9.36
CA THR A 71 -10.39 7.64 10.23
C THR A 71 -10.21 6.32 9.45
N ILE A 72 -10.78 6.22 8.25
CA ILE A 72 -10.68 5.01 7.42
C ILE A 72 -9.22 4.77 7.01
N GLN A 73 -8.50 5.84 6.65
CA GLN A 73 -7.08 5.74 6.34
C GLN A 73 -6.24 5.37 7.56
N VAL A 74 -6.58 5.87 8.76
CA VAL A 74 -5.89 5.49 10.01
C VAL A 74 -6.04 4.00 10.28
N PHE A 75 -7.23 3.44 10.09
CA PHE A 75 -7.46 2.00 10.21
C PHE A 75 -6.67 1.22 9.15
N GLY A 76 -6.70 1.68 7.90
CA GLY A 76 -5.90 1.10 6.82
C GLY A 76 -4.40 1.13 7.10
N LEU A 77 -3.89 2.18 7.74
CA LEU A 77 -2.49 2.29 8.17
C LEU A 77 -2.12 1.24 9.24
N CYS A 78 -3.04 0.91 10.15
CA CYS A 78 -2.80 -0.14 11.14
C CYS A 78 -2.72 -1.52 10.48
N ILE A 79 -3.63 -1.81 9.53
CA ILE A 79 -3.58 -3.03 8.71
C ILE A 79 -2.28 -3.07 7.92
N PHE A 80 -1.90 -1.97 7.29
CA PHE A 80 -0.65 -1.85 6.54
C PHE A 80 0.56 -2.20 7.41
N ASN A 81 0.65 -1.66 8.63
CA ASN A 81 1.74 -1.97 9.54
C ASN A 81 1.74 -3.46 9.97
N ALA A 82 0.57 -4.06 10.17
CA ALA A 82 0.44 -5.50 10.44
C ALA A 82 0.87 -6.37 9.24
N LEU A 83 0.63 -5.93 8.01
CA LEU A 83 1.12 -6.61 6.80
C LEU A 83 2.65 -6.48 6.67
N MET A 84 3.22 -5.32 7.03
CA MET A 84 4.67 -5.14 7.11
C MET A 84 5.31 -6.02 8.20
N LEU A 85 4.62 -6.22 9.33
CA LEU A 85 5.04 -7.18 10.36
C LEU A 85 5.11 -8.60 9.80
N LEU A 86 4.03 -9.07 9.16
CA LEU A 86 4.02 -10.38 8.51
C LEU A 86 5.18 -10.51 7.51
N TYR A 87 5.40 -9.48 6.71
CA TYR A 87 6.47 -9.44 5.72
C TYR A 87 7.86 -9.55 6.36
N SER A 88 8.12 -8.81 7.43
CA SER A 88 9.39 -8.89 8.19
C SER A 88 9.64 -10.24 8.85
N ALA A 89 8.58 -10.99 9.22
CA ALA A 89 8.74 -12.34 9.75
C ALA A 89 9.18 -13.33 8.65
N ILE A 90 8.62 -13.21 7.44
CA ILE A 90 8.96 -14.07 6.29
C ILE A 90 10.38 -13.83 5.80
N GLN A 91 10.86 -12.60 5.93
CA GLN A 91 12.20 -12.20 5.56
C GLN A 91 13.29 -13.05 6.22
N ILE A 92 13.10 -13.45 7.48
CA ILE A 92 14.09 -14.22 8.24
C ILE A 92 14.43 -15.52 7.53
N ASP A 93 13.40 -16.29 7.13
CA ASP A 93 13.56 -17.58 6.45
C ASP A 93 14.19 -17.39 5.06
N GLN A 94 13.74 -16.38 4.31
CA GLN A 94 14.29 -16.13 2.97
C GLN A 94 15.75 -15.67 2.99
N ILE A 95 16.13 -14.82 3.95
CA ILE A 95 17.52 -14.39 4.10
C ILE A 95 18.37 -15.56 4.57
N ARG A 96 17.85 -16.44 5.43
CA ARG A 96 18.54 -17.67 5.82
C ARG A 96 18.84 -18.54 4.62
N GLU A 97 17.83 -18.82 3.79
CA GLU A 97 17.98 -19.61 2.58
C GLU A 97 18.99 -18.97 1.61
N ALA A 98 18.96 -17.64 1.46
CA ALA A 98 19.93 -16.91 0.63
C ALA A 98 21.37 -16.99 1.15
N VAL A 99 21.57 -16.96 2.48
CA VAL A 99 22.89 -17.14 3.11
C VAL A 99 23.37 -18.58 2.96
N GLU A 100 22.52 -19.57 3.23
CA GLU A 100 22.89 -20.99 3.15
C GLU A 100 23.18 -21.41 1.70
N THR A 101 22.39 -20.92 0.73
CA THR A 101 22.56 -21.22 -0.71
C THR A 101 23.69 -20.43 -1.38
N ALA A 102 24.23 -19.40 -0.73
CA ALA A 102 25.44 -18.70 -1.19
C ALA A 102 26.73 -19.49 -0.94
N SER A 103 26.63 -20.64 -0.29
CA SER A 103 27.74 -21.53 0.06
C SER A 103 28.16 -22.40 -1.13
N GLY A 104 28.77 -21.81 -2.16
CA GLY A 104 29.23 -22.54 -3.35
C GLY A 104 30.47 -21.97 -4.03
N GLY A 105 31.21 -21.09 -3.36
CA GLY A 105 32.34 -20.34 -3.94
C GLY A 105 33.73 -20.92 -3.71
N ASN A 106 33.88 -22.23 -3.47
CA ASN A 106 35.23 -22.85 -3.46
C ASN A 106 35.67 -23.06 -4.91
N THR A 107 36.11 -22.01 -5.58
CA THR A 107 36.94 -22.17 -6.78
C THR A 107 38.42 -22.29 -6.37
N PRO A 108 39.23 -23.10 -7.07
CA PRO A 108 40.66 -23.27 -6.77
C PRO A 108 41.45 -21.96 -6.73
N ASP A 109 40.96 -20.92 -7.40
CA ASP A 109 41.69 -19.67 -7.66
C ASP A 109 41.41 -18.55 -6.63
N ASN A 110 40.50 -18.72 -5.66
CA ASN A 110 40.24 -17.68 -4.64
C ASN A 110 39.77 -18.25 -3.28
N PRO A 111 40.68 -18.62 -2.37
CA PRO A 111 40.36 -19.21 -1.07
C PRO A 111 39.94 -18.13 -0.06
N ASN A 112 38.79 -17.49 -0.25
CA ASN A 112 38.29 -16.49 0.68
C ASN A 112 37.09 -17.01 1.49
N ASN A 113 37.39 -17.50 2.70
CA ASN A 113 36.78 -17.18 4.02
C ASN A 113 35.26 -16.93 4.14
N TYR A 114 34.43 -17.39 3.20
CA TYR A 114 32.99 -17.31 3.31
C TYR A 114 32.51 -18.38 4.30
N ASP A 115 32.26 -17.96 5.55
CA ASP A 115 31.60 -18.77 6.57
C ASP A 115 30.14 -18.32 6.73
N PRO A 116 29.17 -19.05 6.13
CA PRO A 116 27.75 -18.74 6.22
C PRO A 116 27.27 -18.71 7.67
N LYS A 117 27.82 -19.58 8.53
CA LYS A 117 27.42 -19.68 9.94
C LYS A 117 27.85 -18.44 10.72
N ARG A 118 29.03 -17.90 10.42
CA ARG A 118 29.53 -16.66 11.02
C ARG A 118 28.69 -15.47 10.58
N LEU A 119 28.37 -15.35 9.29
CA LEU A 119 27.51 -14.27 8.78
C LEU A 119 26.12 -14.33 9.41
N TRP A 120 25.49 -15.50 9.41
CA TRP A 120 24.18 -15.73 10.00
C TRP A 120 24.13 -15.32 11.47
N ARG A 121 25.11 -15.74 12.29
CA ARG A 121 25.18 -15.40 13.71
C ARG A 121 25.21 -13.89 13.96
N VAL A 122 25.81 -13.12 13.06
CA VAL A 122 25.93 -11.66 13.19
C VAL A 122 24.63 -10.96 12.77
N ILE A 123 23.96 -11.40 11.71
CA ILE A 123 22.75 -10.72 11.19
C ILE A 123 21.46 -11.19 11.85
N TYR A 124 21.43 -12.43 12.36
CA TYR A 124 20.23 -13.05 12.94
C TYR A 124 19.57 -12.24 14.08
N PRO A 125 20.31 -11.67 15.05
CA PRO A 125 19.70 -10.85 16.10
C PRO A 125 18.95 -9.63 15.53
N PHE A 126 19.50 -8.98 14.49
CA PHE A 126 18.87 -7.83 13.84
C PHE A 126 17.63 -8.23 13.04
N LEU A 127 17.67 -9.39 12.38
CA LEU A 127 16.53 -9.95 11.65
C LEU A 127 15.33 -10.27 12.55
N ILE A 128 15.57 -10.69 13.81
CA ILE A 128 14.50 -10.88 14.79
C ILE A 128 14.04 -9.55 15.39
N ALA A 129 14.96 -8.60 15.59
CA ALA A 129 14.61 -7.31 16.17
C ALA A 129 13.61 -6.53 15.30
N ILE A 130 13.71 -6.63 13.96
CA ILE A 130 12.82 -5.93 13.02
C ILE A 130 11.33 -6.26 13.26
N PRO A 131 10.85 -7.52 13.16
CA PRO A 131 9.44 -7.84 13.43
C PRO A 131 9.02 -7.52 14.87
N VAL A 132 9.91 -7.64 15.85
CA VAL A 132 9.59 -7.28 17.24
C VAL A 132 9.29 -5.78 17.36
N VAL A 133 10.13 -4.92 16.77
CA VAL A 133 9.94 -3.47 16.77
C VAL A 133 8.67 -3.09 16.03
N ILE A 134 8.45 -3.65 14.83
CA ILE A 134 7.24 -3.39 14.04
C ILE A 134 6.00 -3.86 14.82
N GLY A 135 6.05 -5.01 15.50
CA GLY A 135 4.94 -5.53 16.29
C GLY A 135 4.58 -4.63 17.47
N VAL A 136 5.57 -4.20 18.24
CA VAL A 136 5.38 -3.26 19.37
C VAL A 136 4.78 -1.95 18.86
N ILE A 137 5.32 -1.39 17.79
CA ILE A 137 4.83 -0.12 17.24
C ILE A 137 3.44 -0.29 16.62
N THR A 138 3.13 -1.42 15.98
CA THR A 138 1.78 -1.74 15.50
C THR A 138 0.77 -1.77 16.65
N ALA A 139 1.12 -2.34 17.81
CA ALA A 139 0.25 -2.36 18.98
C ALA A 139 -0.02 -0.93 19.50
N PHE A 140 1.03 -0.11 19.65
CA PHE A 140 0.87 1.30 20.03
C PHE A 140 0.09 2.11 18.99
N MET A 141 0.35 1.89 17.69
CA MET A 141 -0.35 2.54 16.59
C MET A 141 -1.83 2.18 16.63
N SER A 142 -2.17 0.92 16.88
CA SER A 142 -3.55 0.44 17.01
C SER A 142 -4.26 1.06 18.22
N PHE A 143 -3.57 1.17 19.36
CA PHE A 143 -4.10 1.85 20.54
C PHE A 143 -4.38 3.34 20.28
N VAL A 144 -3.44 4.04 19.65
CA VAL A 144 -3.61 5.45 19.27
C VAL A 144 -4.74 5.61 18.24
N ALA A 145 -4.83 4.70 17.25
CA ALA A 145 -5.89 4.69 16.27
C ALA A 145 -7.27 4.51 16.89
N TRP A 146 -7.40 3.65 17.91
CA TRP A 146 -8.64 3.47 18.66
C TRP A 146 -9.05 4.77 19.38
N LYS A 147 -8.14 5.40 20.12
CA LYS A 147 -8.40 6.71 20.75
C LYS A 147 -8.75 7.80 19.74
N LEU A 148 -8.10 7.80 18.58
CA LEU A 148 -8.33 8.79 17.53
C LEU A 148 -9.66 8.57 16.81
N HIS A 149 -10.12 7.32 16.71
CA HIS A 149 -11.44 7.00 16.17
C HIS A 149 -12.55 7.68 16.98
N ASP A 150 -12.47 7.67 18.30
CA ASP A 150 -13.47 8.30 19.17
C ASP A 150 -13.53 9.83 18.97
N GLU A 151 -12.37 10.49 18.90
CA GLU A 151 -12.25 11.94 18.68
C GLU A 151 -12.74 12.36 17.29
N PHE A 152 -12.43 11.57 16.26
CA PHE A 152 -12.87 11.82 14.89
C PHE A 152 -14.36 11.53 14.70
N ALA A 153 -14.89 10.47 15.34
CA ALA A 153 -16.32 10.17 15.34
C ALA A 153 -17.13 11.31 15.97
N TRP A 154 -16.65 11.87 17.09
CA TRP A 154 -17.27 13.03 17.75
C TRP A 154 -17.24 14.30 16.88
N THR A 155 -16.12 14.58 16.22
CA THR A 155 -15.97 15.73 15.31
C THR A 155 -16.90 15.62 14.08
N ILE A 156 -17.01 14.42 13.50
CA ILE A 156 -17.87 14.11 12.36
C ILE A 156 -19.36 14.23 12.75
N TYR A 157 -19.73 13.74 13.94
CA TYR A 157 -21.09 13.85 14.45
C TYR A 157 -21.54 15.31 14.57
N LYS A 158 -20.66 16.22 15.01
CA LYS A 158 -21.03 17.64 15.20
C LYS A 158 -21.28 18.43 13.90
N HIS A 159 -20.75 17.98 12.76
CA HIS A 159 -20.83 18.72 11.48
C HIS A 159 -21.76 18.08 10.44
N ILE A 160 -22.13 16.80 10.58
CA ILE A 160 -22.89 16.03 9.58
C ILE A 160 -24.09 15.38 10.28
N SER A 161 -25.11 16.17 10.65
CA SER A 161 -26.31 15.66 11.34
C SER A 161 -27.62 15.72 10.57
N ALA A 162 -27.67 16.21 9.32
CA ALA A 162 -28.96 16.31 8.62
C ALA A 162 -29.29 15.14 7.67
N ASP A 163 -28.32 14.48 7.04
CA ASP A 163 -28.59 13.40 6.07
C ASP A 163 -27.64 12.18 6.19
N LEU A 164 -28.19 11.09 6.77
CA LEU A 164 -27.51 9.80 6.94
C LEU A 164 -27.19 9.09 5.61
N ARG A 165 -28.03 9.28 4.58
CA ARG A 165 -27.84 8.65 3.27
C ARG A 165 -26.65 9.27 2.55
N MET A 166 -26.53 10.60 2.63
CA MET A 166 -25.40 11.33 2.07
C MET A 166 -24.08 11.01 2.78
N LYS A 167 -24.11 10.91 4.12
CA LYS A 167 -22.96 10.47 4.93
C LYS A 167 -22.45 9.08 4.49
N ARG A 168 -23.36 8.12 4.26
CA ARG A 168 -23.00 6.78 3.81
C ARG A 168 -22.31 6.79 2.43
N ARG A 169 -22.83 7.57 1.47
CA ARG A 169 -22.23 7.68 0.13
C ARG A 169 -20.83 8.29 0.18
N TYR A 170 -20.65 9.32 1.00
CA TYR A 170 -19.35 9.94 1.21
C TYR A 170 -18.34 8.99 1.89
N LEU A 171 -18.79 8.19 2.85
CA LEU A 171 -17.97 7.17 3.51
C LEU A 171 -17.48 6.11 2.50
N ILE A 172 -18.37 5.58 1.66
CA ILE A 172 -18.02 4.62 0.60
C ILE A 172 -16.97 5.22 -0.36
N PHE A 173 -17.14 6.48 -0.75
CA PHE A 173 -16.16 7.20 -1.57
C PHE A 173 -14.79 7.34 -0.85
N GLN A 174 -14.78 7.65 0.45
CA GLN A 174 -13.53 7.72 1.22
C GLN A 174 -12.85 6.36 1.36
N ILE A 175 -13.61 5.27 1.55
CA ILE A 175 -13.09 3.89 1.52
C ILE A 175 -12.44 3.64 0.17
N TYR A 176 -13.12 3.96 -0.92
CA TYR A 176 -12.59 3.77 -2.27
C TYR A 176 -11.25 4.49 -2.47
N ILE A 177 -11.18 5.79 -2.16
CA ILE A 177 -9.93 6.56 -2.28
C ILE A 177 -8.84 6.02 -1.36
N ALA A 178 -9.17 5.52 -0.16
CA ALA A 178 -8.18 4.89 0.72
C ALA A 178 -7.64 3.59 0.11
N LEU A 179 -8.52 2.72 -0.40
CA LEU A 179 -8.15 1.48 -1.09
C LEU A 179 -7.24 1.74 -2.28
N LEU A 180 -7.55 2.73 -3.12
CA LEU A 180 -6.69 3.09 -4.27
C LEU A 180 -5.25 3.45 -3.86
N LYS A 181 -5.05 4.05 -2.69
CA LYS A 181 -3.70 4.36 -2.18
C LYS A 181 -2.97 3.08 -1.76
N PHE A 182 -3.63 2.17 -1.07
CA PHE A 182 -3.03 0.89 -0.72
C PHE A 182 -2.77 0.03 -1.96
N ASP A 183 -3.69 0.00 -2.92
CA ASP A 183 -3.49 -0.65 -4.22
C ASP A 183 -2.27 -0.08 -4.95
N PHE A 184 -2.06 1.24 -4.93
CA PHE A 184 -0.85 1.85 -5.48
C PHE A 184 0.42 1.25 -4.87
N PHE A 185 0.47 1.11 -3.54
CA PHE A 185 1.61 0.53 -2.86
C PHE A 185 1.79 -0.96 -3.18
N PHE A 186 0.74 -1.76 -3.06
CA PHE A 186 0.81 -3.22 -3.27
C PHE A 186 0.98 -3.60 -4.75
N PHE A 187 0.60 -2.72 -5.68
CA PHE A 187 0.92 -2.91 -7.08
C PHE A 187 2.38 -2.55 -7.34
N LEU A 188 2.81 -1.35 -6.96
CA LEU A 188 4.19 -0.91 -7.22
C LEU A 188 5.23 -1.72 -6.46
N GLY A 189 4.95 -2.08 -5.21
CA GLY A 189 5.81 -2.94 -4.40
C GLY A 189 6.05 -4.27 -5.10
N PHE A 190 4.99 -4.92 -5.60
CA PHE A 190 5.10 -6.15 -6.37
C PHE A 190 5.94 -5.95 -7.62
N THR A 191 5.65 -4.89 -8.39
CA THR A 191 6.36 -4.62 -9.64
C THR A 191 7.83 -4.33 -9.40
N ILE A 192 8.19 -3.55 -8.37
CA ILE A 192 9.58 -3.26 -8.00
C ILE A 192 10.30 -4.53 -7.54
N GLN A 193 9.67 -5.36 -6.69
CA GLN A 193 10.26 -6.62 -6.27
C GLN A 193 10.51 -7.54 -7.47
N PHE A 194 9.50 -7.69 -8.33
CA PHE A 194 9.59 -8.47 -9.56
C PHE A 194 10.71 -7.93 -10.48
N LEU A 195 10.81 -6.61 -10.62
CA LEU A 195 11.83 -5.91 -11.40
C LEU A 195 13.24 -6.24 -10.86
N VAL A 196 13.49 -6.08 -9.56
CA VAL A 196 14.81 -6.33 -8.97
C VAL A 196 15.23 -7.80 -9.06
N ILE A 197 14.29 -8.75 -8.91
CA ILE A 197 14.62 -10.18 -8.86
C ILE A 197 14.86 -10.77 -10.25
N LEU A 198 14.06 -10.39 -11.24
CA LEU A 198 13.93 -11.17 -12.48
C LEU A 198 14.57 -10.54 -13.70
N LEU A 199 15.08 -9.32 -13.59
CA LEU A 199 15.56 -8.60 -14.76
C LEU A 199 17.03 -8.88 -15.03
N THR A 200 17.24 -9.85 -15.91
CA THR A 200 18.39 -9.83 -16.83
C THR A 200 18.01 -8.92 -18.00
N LYS A 201 18.90 -7.99 -18.39
CA LYS A 201 18.59 -6.83 -19.27
C LYS A 201 17.99 -7.14 -20.67
N ASN A 202 17.90 -8.40 -21.10
CA ASN A 202 17.58 -8.78 -22.47
C ASN A 202 16.23 -9.51 -22.68
N ASP A 203 15.35 -9.57 -21.67
CA ASP A 203 14.02 -10.21 -21.79
C ASP A 203 12.92 -9.18 -22.12
N ILE A 204 11.97 -9.53 -22.99
CA ILE A 204 10.77 -8.72 -23.28
C ILE A 204 9.99 -8.41 -22.01
N GLU A 205 10.01 -9.31 -21.03
CA GLU A 205 9.38 -9.10 -19.73
C GLU A 205 9.94 -7.94 -18.92
N PHE A 206 11.21 -7.60 -19.12
CA PHE A 206 11.85 -6.42 -18.51
C PHE A 206 11.10 -5.16 -18.95
N ILE A 207 10.94 -4.99 -20.26
CA ILE A 207 10.34 -3.81 -20.87
C ILE A 207 8.86 -3.72 -20.49
N LEU A 208 8.13 -4.84 -20.58
CA LEU A 208 6.72 -4.88 -20.20
C LEU A 208 6.52 -4.51 -18.73
N THR A 209 7.37 -4.99 -17.83
CA THR A 209 7.26 -4.69 -16.39
C THR A 209 7.53 -3.20 -16.11
N ILE A 210 8.47 -2.58 -16.81
CA ILE A 210 8.74 -1.14 -16.70
C ILE A 210 7.55 -0.32 -17.19
N VAL A 211 6.93 -0.70 -18.31
CA VAL A 211 5.75 -0.01 -18.86
C VAL A 211 4.53 -0.15 -17.94
N VAL A 212 4.40 -1.27 -17.24
CA VAL A 212 3.29 -1.50 -16.30
C VAL A 212 3.28 -0.48 -15.16
N ILE A 213 4.44 -0.02 -14.67
CA ILE A 213 4.53 0.98 -13.59
C ILE A 213 3.74 2.28 -13.91
N PRO A 214 4.08 3.05 -14.97
CA PRO A 214 3.36 4.28 -15.29
C PRO A 214 1.91 4.01 -15.70
N VAL A 215 1.62 2.89 -16.37
CA VAL A 215 0.25 2.51 -16.73
C VAL A 215 -0.62 2.36 -15.48
N THR A 216 -0.15 1.64 -14.46
CA THR A 216 -0.88 1.49 -13.20
C THR A 216 -1.12 2.84 -12.52
N ILE A 217 -0.12 3.72 -12.48
CA ILE A 217 -0.26 5.06 -11.89
C ILE A 217 -1.36 5.85 -12.61
N LEU A 218 -1.36 5.83 -13.95
CA LEU A 218 -2.39 6.50 -14.76
C LEU A 218 -3.78 5.93 -14.50
N ILE A 219 -3.91 4.61 -14.38
CA ILE A 219 -5.20 3.95 -14.10
C ILE A 219 -5.73 4.39 -12.72
N LEU A 220 -4.89 4.41 -11.68
CA LEU A 220 -5.31 4.81 -10.34
C LEU A 220 -5.65 6.30 -10.24
N LEU A 221 -4.92 7.17 -10.95
CA LEU A 221 -5.24 8.60 -11.04
C LEU A 221 -6.55 8.82 -11.80
N ALA A 222 -6.73 8.15 -12.94
CA ALA A 222 -7.96 8.19 -13.72
C ALA A 222 -9.16 7.70 -12.89
N ALA A 223 -8.98 6.63 -12.10
CA ALA A 223 -9.97 6.12 -11.17
C ALA A 223 -10.42 7.18 -10.15
N SER A 224 -9.46 7.81 -9.46
CA SER A 224 -9.80 8.89 -8.52
C SER A 224 -10.45 10.08 -9.22
N TRP A 225 -10.09 10.38 -10.46
CA TRP A 225 -10.60 11.54 -11.20
C TRP A 225 -12.03 11.31 -11.71
N PHE A 226 -12.29 10.18 -12.37
CA PHE A 226 -13.62 9.85 -12.91
C PHE A 226 -14.66 9.70 -11.79
N THR A 227 -14.28 9.07 -10.67
CA THR A 227 -15.20 8.90 -9.53
C THR A 227 -15.54 10.24 -8.86
N ARG A 228 -14.60 11.20 -8.78
CA ARG A 228 -14.89 12.56 -8.27
C ARG A 228 -15.83 13.37 -9.17
N ARG A 229 -15.78 13.11 -10.48
CA ARG A 229 -16.66 13.77 -11.46
C ARG A 229 -17.98 13.04 -11.68
N GLU A 230 -18.18 11.90 -11.04
CA GLU A 230 -19.32 10.99 -11.25
C GLU A 230 -19.46 10.56 -12.73
N ASN A 231 -18.35 10.48 -13.46
CA ASN A 231 -18.38 10.04 -14.86
C ASN A 231 -18.56 8.52 -14.94
N LYS A 232 -19.79 8.05 -15.18
CA LYS A 232 -20.14 6.63 -15.29
C LYS A 232 -19.31 5.90 -16.36
N ILE A 233 -19.13 6.51 -17.54
CA ILE A 233 -18.42 5.87 -18.66
C ILE A 233 -16.96 5.63 -18.27
N GLY A 234 -16.30 6.66 -17.72
CA GLY A 234 -14.92 6.55 -17.26
C GLY A 234 -14.76 5.58 -16.09
N ALA A 235 -15.70 5.57 -15.15
CA ALA A 235 -15.70 4.63 -14.02
C ALA A 235 -15.87 3.18 -14.49
N THR A 236 -16.78 2.89 -15.43
CA THR A 236 -16.95 1.56 -16.02
C THR A 236 -15.66 1.10 -16.72
N PHE A 237 -15.03 1.99 -17.49
CA PHE A 237 -13.76 1.68 -18.15
C PHE A 237 -12.66 1.33 -17.14
N VAL A 238 -12.53 2.09 -16.06
CA VAL A 238 -11.59 1.79 -14.97
C VAL A 238 -11.88 0.45 -14.31
N ILE A 239 -13.15 0.10 -14.06
CA ILE A 239 -13.54 -1.20 -13.49
C ILE A 239 -13.11 -2.35 -14.42
N ILE A 240 -13.28 -2.21 -15.73
CA ILE A 240 -12.81 -3.19 -16.71
C ILE A 240 -11.28 -3.34 -16.62
N LEU A 241 -10.54 -2.23 -16.50
CA LEU A 241 -9.10 -2.27 -16.30
C LEU A 241 -8.69 -2.94 -14.98
N TYR A 242 -9.48 -2.82 -13.91
CA TYR A 242 -9.23 -3.58 -12.69
C TYR A 242 -9.38 -5.08 -12.91
N PHE A 243 -10.39 -5.56 -13.65
CA PHE A 243 -10.44 -6.97 -14.03
C PHE A 243 -9.23 -7.40 -14.86
N GLY A 244 -8.71 -6.53 -15.73
CA GLY A 244 -7.44 -6.75 -16.43
C GLY A 244 -6.25 -6.87 -15.46
N GLY A 245 -6.14 -5.97 -14.48
CA GLY A 245 -5.14 -6.02 -13.41
C GLY A 245 -5.24 -7.28 -12.56
N LEU A 246 -6.45 -7.71 -12.22
CA LEU A 246 -6.72 -8.96 -11.51
C LEU A 246 -6.18 -10.15 -12.30
N SER A 247 -6.49 -10.19 -13.60
CA SER A 247 -6.05 -11.25 -14.50
C SER A 247 -4.53 -11.28 -14.63
N TYR A 248 -3.88 -10.12 -14.69
CA TYR A 248 -2.42 -9.99 -14.69
C TYR A 248 -1.78 -10.57 -13.42
N PHE A 249 -2.31 -10.25 -12.24
CA PHE A 249 -1.78 -10.79 -10.99
C PHE A 249 -1.98 -12.29 -10.86
N LEU A 250 -3.15 -12.80 -11.25
CA LEU A 250 -3.41 -14.23 -11.26
C LEU A 250 -2.45 -14.97 -12.21
N PHE A 251 -2.22 -14.43 -13.42
CA PHE A 251 -1.25 -14.98 -14.35
C PHE A 251 0.17 -15.00 -13.75
N LYS A 252 0.61 -13.89 -13.14
CA LYS A 252 1.93 -13.81 -12.49
C LYS A 252 2.05 -14.79 -11.33
N LEU A 253 1.00 -14.95 -10.52
CA LEU A 253 0.96 -15.90 -9.41
C LEU A 253 1.12 -17.34 -9.94
N VAL A 254 0.35 -17.75 -10.94
CA VAL A 254 0.46 -19.10 -11.55
C VAL A 254 1.86 -19.33 -12.10
N ARG A 255 2.43 -18.32 -12.78
CA ARG A 255 3.76 -18.39 -13.38
C ARG A 255 4.90 -18.58 -12.37
N MET A 256 4.72 -18.16 -11.11
CA MET A 256 5.73 -18.39 -10.08
C MET A 256 5.84 -19.88 -9.70
N TYR A 257 4.80 -20.67 -9.96
CA TYR A 257 4.71 -22.09 -9.60
C TYR A 257 4.78 -23.04 -10.81
N HIS A 258 4.46 -22.56 -12.01
CA HIS A 258 4.41 -23.38 -13.23
C HIS A 258 5.20 -22.75 -14.38
N GLY A 259 5.95 -23.59 -15.12
CA GLY A 259 6.67 -23.24 -16.35
C GLY A 259 8.20 -23.19 -16.21
N ASP A 260 8.88 -22.84 -17.29
CA ASP A 260 10.35 -22.95 -17.40
C ASP A 260 11.12 -21.94 -16.54
N LYS A 261 10.45 -20.87 -16.09
CA LYS A 261 11.08 -19.79 -15.30
C LYS A 261 10.98 -19.97 -13.79
N VAL A 262 10.39 -21.07 -13.31
CA VAL A 262 10.13 -21.36 -11.89
C VAL A 262 11.41 -21.28 -11.03
N SER A 263 12.55 -21.68 -11.58
CA SER A 263 13.87 -21.65 -10.92
C SER A 263 14.31 -20.23 -10.53
N PHE A 264 14.00 -19.22 -11.35
CA PHE A 264 14.34 -17.82 -11.06
C PHE A 264 13.57 -17.24 -9.89
N TYR A 265 12.40 -17.81 -9.57
CA TYR A 265 11.56 -17.33 -8.47
C TYR A 265 11.90 -17.97 -7.14
N LEU A 266 12.60 -19.12 -7.10
CA LEU A 266 12.70 -19.97 -5.90
C LEU A 266 13.04 -19.20 -4.63
N ILE A 267 14.12 -18.41 -4.65
CA ILE A 267 14.65 -17.71 -3.47
C ILE A 267 13.67 -16.64 -2.95
N ALA A 268 12.91 -16.00 -3.84
CA ALA A 268 12.00 -14.91 -3.48
C ALA A 268 10.51 -15.28 -3.56
N ARG A 269 10.18 -16.53 -3.88
CA ARG A 269 8.81 -16.96 -4.19
C ARG A 269 7.85 -16.70 -3.05
N ARG A 270 8.26 -17.00 -1.81
CA ARG A 270 7.40 -16.89 -0.62
C ARG A 270 6.90 -15.46 -0.40
N SER A 271 7.82 -14.49 -0.40
CA SER A 271 7.51 -13.08 -0.26
C SER A 271 6.71 -12.52 -1.44
N LEU A 272 7.09 -12.85 -2.69
CA LEU A 272 6.35 -12.45 -3.89
C LEU A 272 4.93 -13.00 -3.94
N THR A 273 4.73 -14.26 -3.52
CA THR A 273 3.41 -14.90 -3.51
C THR A 273 2.48 -14.21 -2.51
N ILE A 274 2.97 -13.95 -1.31
CA ILE A 274 2.17 -13.31 -0.26
C ILE A 274 1.78 -11.90 -0.68
N PHE A 275 2.71 -11.16 -1.28
CA PHE A 275 2.42 -9.85 -1.84
C PHE A 275 1.35 -9.93 -2.95
N ALA A 276 1.48 -10.88 -3.89
CA ALA A 276 0.48 -11.10 -4.94
C ALA A 276 -0.90 -11.47 -4.38
N ILE A 277 -0.98 -12.35 -3.38
CA ILE A 277 -2.25 -12.74 -2.74
C ILE A 277 -2.91 -11.52 -2.08
N ILE A 278 -2.15 -10.73 -1.33
CA ILE A 278 -2.66 -9.50 -0.70
C ILE A 278 -3.18 -8.53 -1.76
N THR A 279 -2.42 -8.31 -2.85
CA THR A 279 -2.85 -7.44 -3.94
C THR A 279 -4.12 -7.95 -4.62
N VAL A 280 -4.26 -9.26 -4.83
CA VAL A 280 -5.49 -9.86 -5.40
C VAL A 280 -6.69 -9.62 -4.49
N ILE A 281 -6.54 -9.84 -3.18
CA ILE A 281 -7.63 -9.62 -2.21
C ILE A 281 -8.02 -8.14 -2.19
N LEU A 282 -7.05 -7.23 -2.09
CA LEU A 282 -7.30 -5.80 -2.10
C LEU A 282 -8.01 -5.36 -3.37
N LEU A 283 -7.57 -5.84 -4.53
CA LEU A 283 -8.13 -5.47 -5.81
C LEU A 283 -9.58 -5.98 -5.99
N ILE A 284 -9.91 -7.18 -5.48
CA ILE A 284 -11.30 -7.69 -5.44
C ILE A 284 -12.18 -6.76 -4.58
N ILE A 285 -11.69 -6.37 -3.40
CA ILE A 285 -12.41 -5.43 -2.51
C ILE A 285 -12.58 -4.08 -3.23
N THR A 286 -11.53 -3.57 -3.89
CA THR A 286 -11.56 -2.32 -4.65
C THR A 286 -12.60 -2.36 -5.76
N ILE A 287 -12.68 -3.45 -6.53
CA ILE A 287 -13.73 -3.62 -7.56
C ILE A 287 -15.12 -3.54 -6.94
N GLY A 288 -15.37 -4.25 -5.84
CA GLY A 288 -16.66 -4.22 -5.14
C GLY A 288 -17.06 -2.82 -4.68
N VAL A 289 -16.11 -2.10 -4.07
CA VAL A 289 -16.32 -0.71 -3.60
C VAL A 289 -16.46 0.26 -4.78
N ALA A 290 -15.77 0.05 -5.89
CA ALA A 290 -15.89 0.86 -7.10
C ALA A 290 -17.29 0.74 -7.71
N ILE A 291 -17.84 -0.48 -7.80
CA ILE A 291 -19.21 -0.72 -8.25
C ILE A 291 -20.19 -0.03 -7.30
N GLN A 292 -20.00 -0.15 -5.99
CA GLN A 292 -20.85 0.52 -5.01
C GLN A 292 -20.78 2.05 -5.12
N CYS A 293 -19.61 2.63 -5.42
CA CYS A 293 -19.49 4.06 -5.72
C CYS A 293 -20.32 4.43 -6.95
N MET A 294 -20.21 3.66 -8.03
CA MET A 294 -20.90 3.91 -9.29
C MET A 294 -22.43 3.84 -9.16
N LEU A 295 -22.96 2.89 -8.38
CA LEU A 295 -24.39 2.78 -8.08
C LEU A 295 -24.94 3.96 -7.25
N ASN A 296 -24.05 4.77 -6.67
CA ASN A 296 -24.37 5.94 -5.87
C ASN A 296 -24.18 7.28 -6.63
N PHE A 297 -23.75 7.26 -7.89
CA PHE A 297 -23.61 8.48 -8.72
C PHE A 297 -24.97 9.14 -8.99
N ASP A 298 -24.94 10.45 -9.29
CA ASP A 298 -26.08 11.34 -9.55
C ASP A 298 -27.02 11.59 -8.36
N LYS A 299 -26.63 11.15 -7.17
CA LYS A 299 -27.43 11.32 -5.94
C LYS A 299 -26.89 12.44 -5.04
N GLY A 300 -26.26 13.48 -5.62
CA GLY A 300 -25.75 14.67 -4.89
C GLY A 300 -24.36 14.54 -4.28
N LEU A 301 -23.62 13.45 -4.56
CA LEU A 301 -22.29 13.18 -3.99
C LEU A 301 -21.23 14.19 -4.49
N LYS A 302 -21.35 14.66 -5.73
CA LYS A 302 -20.46 15.63 -6.39
C LYS A 302 -20.29 16.95 -5.65
N GLN A 303 -21.35 17.49 -5.04
CA GLN A 303 -21.30 18.76 -4.30
C GLN A 303 -20.48 18.63 -3.01
N HIS A 304 -20.51 17.47 -2.33
CA HIS A 304 -19.78 17.26 -1.08
C HIS A 304 -18.36 16.77 -1.29
N VAL A 305 -18.08 16.09 -2.41
CA VAL A 305 -16.73 15.63 -2.77
C VAL A 305 -15.86 16.78 -3.31
N ASN A 306 -16.45 17.76 -4.01
CA ASN A 306 -15.72 18.92 -4.57
C ASN A 306 -15.68 20.15 -3.66
N ARG A 307 -16.46 20.20 -2.56
CA ARG A 307 -16.36 21.29 -1.59
C ARG A 307 -15.05 21.14 -0.82
N ARG A 308 -14.02 21.89 -1.22
CA ARG A 308 -12.83 22.14 -0.39
C ARG A 308 -13.34 22.65 0.96
N LYS A 309 -12.78 22.12 2.07
CA LYS A 309 -13.14 22.56 3.43
C LYS A 309 -13.18 24.10 3.47
N PRO A 310 -14.24 24.70 4.03
CA PRO A 310 -14.26 26.13 4.30
C PRO A 310 -13.07 26.43 5.22
N THR A 311 -12.15 27.27 4.77
CA THR A 311 -10.96 27.65 5.52
C THR A 311 -11.19 28.96 6.29
N ASP A 312 -12.39 29.55 6.23
CA ASP A 312 -12.67 30.85 6.84
C ASP A 312 -13.96 30.83 7.69
N PRO A 313 -14.00 31.49 8.87
CA PRO A 313 -15.22 31.73 9.65
C PRO A 313 -16.39 32.37 8.86
N GLU A 314 -16.17 32.97 7.69
CA GLU A 314 -17.23 33.55 6.84
C GLU A 314 -18.19 32.49 6.27
N ASP A 315 -17.77 31.23 6.10
CA ASP A 315 -18.62 30.16 5.58
C ASP A 315 -19.67 29.65 6.60
N LYS A 316 -19.56 30.05 7.87
CA LYS A 316 -20.63 29.80 8.87
C LYS A 316 -21.87 30.65 8.64
N HIS A 317 -21.72 31.86 8.07
CA HIS A 317 -22.85 32.73 7.75
C HIS A 317 -23.65 32.20 6.56
N GLN A 318 -23.00 31.65 5.54
CA GLN A 318 -23.70 31.05 4.39
C GLN A 318 -24.53 29.80 4.73
N MET A 319 -24.18 29.06 5.79
CA MET A 319 -25.01 27.95 6.29
C MET A 319 -26.26 28.42 7.01
N GLN A 320 -26.26 29.63 7.60
CA GLN A 320 -27.44 30.23 8.21
C GLN A 320 -28.42 30.74 7.14
N ASP A 321 -27.91 31.38 6.08
CA ASP A 321 -28.74 31.96 5.02
C ASP A 321 -29.41 30.92 4.10
N PHE A 322 -28.75 29.77 3.88
CA PHE A 322 -29.35 28.70 3.08
C PHE A 322 -30.47 27.95 3.82
N ASN A 323 -30.42 27.92 5.15
CA ASN A 323 -31.42 27.25 5.99
C ASN A 323 -32.60 28.17 6.35
N SER A 324 -32.45 29.49 6.20
CA SER A 324 -33.54 30.48 6.32
C SER A 324 -34.31 30.67 5.01
N GLY A 325 -33.69 30.42 3.85
CA GLY A 325 -34.33 30.55 2.54
C GLY A 325 -35.30 29.42 2.14
N THR A 326 -35.34 28.30 2.88
CA THR A 326 -36.19 27.14 2.55
C THR A 326 -37.46 27.01 3.39
N ASN A 327 -37.68 27.88 4.39
CA ASN A 327 -38.83 27.82 5.30
C ASN A 327 -39.80 29.02 5.26
N GLN A 328 -39.67 29.95 4.31
CA GLN A 328 -40.69 31.00 4.12
C GLN A 328 -41.76 30.55 3.11
N ILE A 329 -42.64 29.65 3.55
CA ILE A 329 -44.01 29.63 3.02
C ILE A 329 -44.74 30.71 3.80
N ASN A 330 -44.83 31.91 3.23
CA ASN A 330 -45.66 32.99 3.79
C ASN A 330 -47.12 32.48 3.85
N PRO A 331 -47.78 32.48 5.03
CA PRO A 331 -49.22 32.25 5.06
C PRO A 331 -49.93 33.40 4.32
N PRO A 332 -51.05 33.12 3.62
CA PRO A 332 -51.75 34.13 2.83
C PRO A 332 -52.25 35.27 3.73
N PRO A 333 -52.35 36.51 3.19
CA PRO A 333 -52.77 37.67 3.97
C PRO A 333 -54.21 37.47 4.46
N ARG A 334 -54.39 37.62 5.77
CA ARG A 334 -55.69 37.57 6.43
C ARG A 334 -56.47 38.82 6.00
N MET A 335 -57.53 38.65 5.22
CA MET A 335 -58.50 39.72 4.99
C MET A 335 -59.24 39.97 6.31
N GLU A 336 -59.10 41.16 6.87
CA GLU A 336 -60.03 41.66 7.88
C GLU A 336 -61.23 42.25 7.14
N ILE A 337 -62.42 41.76 7.49
CA ILE A 337 -63.71 42.31 7.08
C ILE A 337 -64.16 43.17 8.25
N ASP A 338 -64.42 44.45 7.94
CA ASP A 338 -65.00 45.56 8.74
C ASP A 338 -65.31 45.35 10.23
#